data_AF-A0A444XZ00-F1
#
_entry.id   AF-A0A444XZ00-F1
#
_cell.length_a   1.000
_cell.length_b   1.000
_cell.length_c   1.000
_cell.angle_alpha   90.00
_cell.angle_beta   90.00
_cell.angle_gamma   90.00
#
_symmetry.space_group_name_H-M   'P 1'
#
loop_
_entity.id
_entity.type
_entity.pdbx_description
1 polymer ?
#
loop_
_entity_poly.entity_id
_entity_poly.type
_entity_poly.pdbx_seq_one_letter_code
_entity_poly.pdbx_strand_id
1 'polypeptide(L)'
;MTILSFERVDKVASKYILERWSKNVKRRHTHIKSSQDEPLLEPRSKRFDDLVFRSHNICKFASESEELTGILHQAFDNVMAKMQEYQAKSKGKSLLSHEEAILSDVNDLQIPRRVRTRGRPKNRLGSNLQKKYRFDLIRKKFVCAF
;
A
#
# COMPACT_ATOMS: atom_id res chain seq x y z
N MET A 1 -52.51 7.92 -16.72
CA MET A 1 -52.07 8.85 -15.65
C MET A 1 -53.25 9.13 -14.74
N THR A 2 -53.43 8.33 -13.70
CA THR A 2 -54.51 8.50 -12.70
C THR A 2 -54.09 9.57 -11.72
N ILE A 3 -54.78 10.72 -11.74
CA ILE A 3 -54.56 11.81 -10.78
C ILE A 3 -55.38 11.46 -9.53
N LEU A 4 -54.68 11.15 -8.44
CA LEU A 4 -55.30 10.94 -7.13
C LEU A 4 -55.76 12.33 -6.63
N SER A 5 -57.04 12.65 -6.79
CA SER A 5 -57.60 13.90 -6.26
C SER A 5 -57.59 13.84 -4.73
N PHE A 6 -56.75 14.66 -4.09
CA PHE A 6 -56.72 14.81 -2.64
C PHE A 6 -57.85 15.71 -2.18
N GLU A 7 -58.87 15.13 -1.55
CA GLU A 7 -59.98 15.88 -0.96
C GLU A 7 -59.50 16.55 0.33
N ARG A 8 -59.39 17.88 0.33
CA ARG A 8 -58.97 18.65 1.50
C ARG A 8 -60.14 18.74 2.49
N VAL A 9 -60.09 17.94 3.54
CA VAL A 9 -61.02 18.05 4.67
C VAL A 9 -60.55 19.20 5.57
N ASP A 10 -61.20 20.36 5.44
CA ASP A 10 -60.78 21.58 6.14
C ASP A 10 -61.25 21.65 7.61
N LYS A 11 -62.21 20.81 8.02
CA LYS A 11 -62.78 20.81 9.37
C LYS A 11 -62.96 19.39 9.91
N VAL A 12 -62.12 19.03 10.87
CA VAL A 12 -62.23 17.78 11.65
C VAL A 12 -62.80 18.13 13.02
N ALA A 13 -63.78 17.35 13.51
CA ALA A 13 -64.38 17.56 14.82
C ALA A 13 -63.33 17.43 15.93
N SER A 14 -63.34 18.34 16.90
CA SER A 14 -62.33 18.43 17.97
C SER A 14 -62.20 17.15 18.81
N LYS A 15 -63.28 16.36 18.93
CA LYS A 15 -63.27 15.07 19.63
C LYS A 15 -62.29 14.03 19.08
N TYR A 16 -61.84 14.20 17.83
CA TYR A 16 -60.85 13.33 17.19
C TYR A 16 -59.46 13.99 17.09
N ILE A 17 -59.31 15.25 17.50
CA ILE A 17 -58.04 15.98 17.46
C ILE A 17 -57.37 15.83 18.82
N LEU A 18 -56.34 14.99 18.88
CA LEU A 18 -55.50 14.90 20.07
C LEU A 18 -54.85 16.25 20.36
N GLU A 19 -54.84 16.64 21.63
CA GLU A 19 -54.26 17.91 22.08
C GLU A 19 -52.77 18.04 21.71
N ARG A 20 -52.06 16.91 21.58
CA ARG A 20 -50.69 16.83 21.04
C ARG A 20 -50.56 17.33 19.60
N TRP A 21 -51.56 17.11 18.78
CA TRP A 21 -51.57 17.42 17.34
C TRP A 21 -52.30 18.73 17.01
N SER A 22 -52.92 19.36 18.02
CA SER A 22 -53.56 20.65 17.86
C SER A 22 -52.51 21.73 17.56
N LYS A 23 -52.59 22.32 16.36
CA LYS A 23 -51.75 23.46 15.94
C LYS A 23 -52.07 24.75 16.72
N ASN A 24 -53.18 24.78 17.45
CA ASN A 24 -53.62 25.95 18.21
C ASN A 24 -52.99 26.03 19.61
N VAL A 25 -52.35 24.94 20.07
CA VAL A 25 -51.67 24.90 21.36
C VAL A 25 -50.20 25.22 21.14
N LYS A 26 -49.80 26.47 21.41
CA LYS A 26 -48.39 26.86 21.44
C LYS A 26 -47.72 26.21 22.65
N ARG A 27 -47.06 25.08 22.43
CA ARG A 27 -46.22 24.45 23.47
C ARG A 27 -45.02 25.34 23.71
N ARG A 28 -44.86 25.81 24.95
CA ARG A 28 -43.63 26.44 25.39
C ARG A 28 -42.55 25.35 25.41
N HIS A 29 -41.61 25.42 24.47
CA HIS A 29 -40.42 24.61 24.52
C HIS A 29 -39.56 25.14 25.68
N THR A 30 -39.39 24.34 26.73
CA THR A 30 -38.34 24.60 27.71
C THR A 30 -37.02 24.42 27.00
N HIS A 31 -36.23 25.49 26.93
CA HIS A 31 -34.83 25.38 26.51
C HIS A 31 -34.13 24.44 27.49
N ILE A 32 -33.92 23.20 27.06
CA ILE A 32 -33.06 22.26 27.78
C ILE A 32 -31.66 22.84 27.63
N LYS A 33 -31.18 23.52 28.65
CA LYS A 33 -29.80 23.99 28.72
C LYS A 33 -28.92 22.75 28.86
N SER A 34 -28.39 22.24 27.76
CA SER A 34 -27.24 21.35 27.82
C SER A 34 -26.03 22.22 28.15
N SER A 35 -25.65 22.29 29.42
CA SER A 35 -24.36 22.86 29.81
C SER A 35 -23.27 21.93 29.27
N GLN A 36 -22.66 22.31 28.15
CA GLN A 36 -21.38 21.72 27.74
C GLN A 36 -20.19 22.41 28.42
N ASP A 37 -20.46 23.36 29.31
CA ASP A 37 -19.45 24.14 30.05
C ASP A 37 -19.27 23.68 31.49
N GLU A 38 -19.69 22.46 31.85
CA GLU A 38 -19.32 21.92 33.16
C GLU A 38 -17.99 21.18 33.01
N PRO A 39 -16.86 21.70 33.55
CA PRO A 39 -15.58 21.00 33.54
C PRO A 39 -15.61 19.97 34.66
N LEU A 40 -16.58 19.07 34.60
CA LEU A 40 -16.50 17.83 35.34
C LEU A 40 -15.35 17.06 34.69
N LEU A 41 -14.39 16.62 35.52
CA LEU A 41 -13.44 15.57 35.22
C LEU A 41 -14.21 14.27 34.91
N GLU A 42 -14.95 14.29 33.82
CA GLU A 42 -15.76 13.21 33.33
C GLU A 42 -14.81 12.03 33.09
N PRO A 43 -15.12 10.82 33.58
CA PRO A 43 -14.35 9.62 33.26
C PRO A 43 -14.14 9.41 31.76
N ARG A 44 -14.92 10.09 30.91
CA ARG A 44 -14.78 10.13 29.46
C ARG A 44 -13.62 11.01 28.96
N SER A 45 -13.36 12.19 29.55
CA SER A 45 -12.22 13.05 29.14
C SER A 45 -10.90 12.39 29.50
N LYS A 46 -10.80 11.78 30.68
CA LYS A 46 -9.60 11.03 31.10
C LYS A 46 -9.26 9.86 30.16
N ARG A 47 -10.26 9.16 29.60
CA ARG A 47 -10.03 8.11 28.59
C ARG A 47 -9.48 8.68 27.29
N PHE A 48 -9.92 9.89 26.92
CA PHE A 48 -9.41 10.57 25.75
C PHE A 48 -7.94 10.97 25.94
N ASP A 49 -7.59 11.50 27.11
CA ASP A 49 -6.21 11.87 27.43
C ASP A 49 -5.26 10.66 27.39
N ASP A 50 -5.66 9.50 27.95
CA ASP A 50 -4.86 8.26 27.88
C ASP A 50 -4.68 7.78 26.43
N LEU A 51 -5.73 7.87 25.61
CA LEU A 51 -5.65 7.52 24.19
C LEU A 51 -4.68 8.44 23.43
N VAL A 52 -4.77 9.75 23.65
CA VAL A 52 -3.88 10.74 23.03
C VAL A 52 -2.44 10.52 23.45
N PHE A 53 -2.20 10.22 24.74
CA PHE A 53 -0.86 9.91 25.22
C PHE A 53 -0.29 8.66 24.55
N ARG A 54 -1.06 7.58 24.46
CA ARG A 54 -0.63 6.33 23.80
C ARG A 54 -0.36 6.54 22.31
N SER A 55 -1.25 7.24 21.61
CA SER A 55 -1.09 7.49 20.18
C SER A 55 0.13 8.35 19.89
N HIS A 56 0.41 9.36 20.72
CA HIS A 56 1.61 10.18 20.61
C HIS A 56 2.88 9.35 20.73
N ASN A 57 2.96 8.45 21.72
CA ASN A 57 4.14 7.60 21.91
C ASN A 57 4.37 6.64 20.73
N ILE A 58 3.30 6.03 20.20
CA ILE A 58 3.39 5.17 19.00
C ILE A 58 3.88 5.97 17.80
N CYS A 59 3.33 7.16 17.58
CA CYS A 59 3.74 8.05 16.50
C CYS A 59 5.21 8.44 16.61
N LYS A 60 5.65 8.85 17.80
CA LYS A 60 7.05 9.19 18.07
C LYS A 60 8.00 8.03 17.76
N PHE A 61 7.67 6.82 18.23
CA PHE A 61 8.47 5.63 17.94
C PHE A 61 8.52 5.31 16.45
N ALA A 62 7.38 5.41 15.75
CA ALA A 62 7.32 5.20 14.31
C ALA A 62 8.21 6.21 13.56
N SER A 63 8.14 7.50 13.92
CA SER A 63 8.97 8.55 13.32
C SER A 63 10.46 8.33 13.55
N GLU A 64 10.88 7.98 14.77
CA GLU A 64 12.28 7.65 15.06
C GLU A 64 12.76 6.45 14.21
N SER A 65 11.90 5.45 14.02
CA SER A 65 12.23 4.27 13.20
C SER A 65 12.35 4.60 11.71
N GLU A 66 11.55 5.54 11.20
CA GLU A 66 11.61 6.02 9.82
C GLU A 66 12.94 6.76 9.57
N GLU A 67 13.32 7.66 10.48
CA GLU A 67 14.59 8.39 10.41
C GLU A 67 15.80 7.43 10.41
N LEU A 68 15.81 6.44 11.31
CA LEU A 68 16.87 5.42 11.37
C LEU A 68 16.95 4.61 10.08
N THR A 69 15.81 4.23 9.52
CA THR A 69 15.76 3.46 8.26
C THR A 69 16.27 4.30 7.10
N GLY A 70 15.97 5.60 7.08
CA GLY A 70 16.52 6.55 6.11
C GLY A 70 18.05 6.64 6.16
N ILE A 71 18.62 6.80 7.36
CA ILE A 71 20.08 6.83 7.56
C ILE A 71 20.72 5.53 7.08
N LEU A 72 20.12 4.38 7.39
CA LEU A 72 20.62 3.06 6.99
C LEU A 72 20.66 2.91 5.46
N HIS A 73 19.57 3.28 4.77
CA HIS A 73 19.51 3.24 3.30
C HIS A 73 20.61 4.12 2.68
N GLN A 74 20.76 5.36 3.17
CA GLN A 74 21.80 6.26 2.68
C GLN A 74 23.22 5.70 2.91
N ALA A 75 23.47 5.07 4.06
CA ALA A 75 24.75 4.44 4.34
C ALA A 75 25.05 3.30 3.36
N PHE A 76 24.06 2.45 3.05
CA PHE A 76 24.20 1.39 2.06
C PHE A 76 24.46 1.92 0.65
N ASP A 77 23.71 2.93 0.21
CA ASP A 77 23.91 3.54 -1.10
C ASP A 77 25.31 4.15 -1.24
N ASN A 78 25.81 4.80 -0.19
CA ASN A 78 27.17 5.34 -0.14
C ASN A 78 28.23 4.25 -0.26
N VAL A 79 28.06 3.11 0.42
CA VAL A 79 28.98 1.97 0.31
C VAL A 79 28.95 1.39 -1.11
N MET A 80 27.75 1.21 -1.68
CA MET A 80 27.59 0.72 -3.05
C MET A 80 28.24 1.64 -4.08
N ALA A 81 28.08 2.95 -3.96
CA ALA A 81 28.71 3.94 -4.83
C ALA A 81 30.24 3.87 -4.75
N LYS A 82 30.81 3.81 -3.54
CA LYS A 82 32.26 3.65 -3.35
C LYS A 82 32.77 2.35 -3.96
N MET A 83 32.07 1.23 -3.76
CA MET A 83 32.45 -0.06 -4.35
C MET A 83 32.48 0.01 -5.89
N GLN A 84 31.49 0.65 -6.51
CA GLN A 84 31.46 0.86 -7.96
C GLN A 84 32.61 1.75 -8.44
N GLU A 85 32.91 2.83 -7.72
CA GLU A 85 34.04 3.71 -8.03
C GLU A 85 35.39 2.96 -7.97
N TYR A 86 35.61 2.16 -6.93
CA TYR A 86 36.78 1.30 -6.83
C TYR A 86 36.87 0.31 -8.00
N GLN A 87 35.74 -0.31 -8.36
CA GLN A 87 35.68 -1.24 -9.50
C GLN A 87 36.01 -0.55 -10.83
N ALA A 88 35.51 0.67 -11.05
CA ALA A 88 35.81 1.46 -12.23
C ALA A 88 37.30 1.82 -12.30
N LYS A 89 37.87 2.25 -11.16
CA LYS A 89 39.31 2.58 -11.03
C LYS A 89 40.22 1.37 -11.23
N SER A 90 39.83 0.18 -10.78
CA SER A 90 40.63 -1.04 -10.96
C SER A 90 40.57 -1.57 -12.39
N LYS A 91 39.42 -1.45 -13.07
CA LYS A 91 39.27 -1.82 -14.49
C LYS A 91 40.13 -0.96 -15.42
N GLY A 92 40.28 0.34 -15.14
CA GLY A 92 41.18 1.22 -15.89
C GLY A 92 42.67 0.85 -15.78
N LYS A 93 43.07 0.11 -14.74
CA LYS A 93 44.46 -0.35 -14.56
C LYS A 93 44.71 -1.75 -15.14
N SER A 94 43.70 -2.63 -15.17
CA SER A 94 43.85 -4.00 -15.67
C SER A 94 43.76 -4.13 -17.19
N LEU A 95 43.23 -3.13 -17.90
CA LEU A 95 43.16 -3.16 -19.38
C LEU A 95 44.54 -2.96 -20.03
N LEU A 96 45.43 -2.18 -19.40
CA LEU A 96 46.76 -1.86 -19.93
C LEU A 96 47.73 -3.05 -19.96
N SER A 97 47.60 -4.01 -19.03
CA SER A 97 48.48 -5.19 -18.96
C SER A 97 47.93 -6.44 -19.67
N HIS A 98 46.67 -6.43 -20.08
CA HIS A 98 45.98 -7.60 -20.62
C HIS A 98 45.76 -7.51 -22.13
N GLU A 99 45.69 -6.31 -22.70
CA GLU A 99 45.52 -6.12 -24.15
C GLU A 99 46.80 -6.44 -24.95
N GLU A 100 47.98 -6.15 -24.41
CA GLU A 100 49.27 -6.36 -25.10
C GLU A 100 49.69 -7.84 -25.20
N ALA A 101 49.29 -8.69 -24.24
CA ALA A 101 49.59 -10.13 -24.28
C ALA A 101 48.54 -10.96 -25.03
N ILE A 102 47.33 -10.43 -25.23
CA ILE A 102 46.20 -11.16 -25.83
C ILE A 102 46.04 -10.87 -27.31
N LEU A 103 46.47 -9.69 -27.79
CA LEU A 103 46.49 -9.41 -29.22
C LEU A 103 47.46 -10.32 -30.01
N SER A 104 48.50 -10.87 -29.38
CA SER A 104 49.45 -11.79 -30.02
C SER A 104 49.00 -13.26 -30.02
N ASP A 105 48.26 -13.72 -29.00
CA ASP A 105 47.85 -15.13 -28.85
C ASP A 105 46.49 -15.45 -29.52
N VAL A 106 45.63 -14.44 -29.69
CA VAL A 106 44.25 -14.62 -30.20
C VAL A 106 44.18 -14.76 -31.73
N ASN A 107 45.27 -14.45 -32.45
CA ASN A 107 45.29 -14.54 -33.93
C ASN A 107 45.61 -15.96 -34.44
N ASP A 108 46.33 -16.78 -33.66
CA ASP A 108 46.72 -18.15 -34.05
C ASP A 108 45.73 -19.24 -33.61
N LEU A 109 44.80 -18.92 -32.71
CA LEU A 109 43.83 -19.89 -32.15
C LEU A 109 42.42 -19.79 -32.77
N GLN A 110 42.17 -18.82 -33.65
CA GLN A 110 40.81 -18.50 -34.13
C GLN A 110 40.36 -19.17 -35.44
N ILE A 111 41.07 -20.19 -35.95
CA ILE A 111 40.52 -21.03 -37.03
C ILE A 111 40.35 -22.47 -36.52
N PRO A 112 39.15 -22.84 -36.04
CA PRO A 112 38.81 -24.24 -35.86
C PRO A 112 38.92 -24.95 -37.21
N ARG A 113 39.74 -26.01 -37.27
CA ARG A 113 39.87 -26.86 -38.47
C ARG A 113 38.47 -27.39 -38.83
N ARG A 114 37.88 -26.87 -39.91
CA ARG A 114 36.49 -27.18 -40.31
C ARG A 114 36.31 -28.66 -40.62
N VAL A 115 35.71 -29.41 -39.70
CA VAL A 115 35.27 -30.80 -39.91
C VAL A 115 33.80 -30.81 -40.34
N ARG A 116 33.49 -31.44 -41.49
CA ARG A 116 32.11 -31.68 -41.94
C ARG A 116 31.54 -32.91 -41.22
N THR A 117 30.63 -32.70 -40.27
CA THR A 117 29.85 -33.79 -39.67
C THR A 117 28.57 -34.03 -40.48
N ARG A 118 28.44 -35.25 -41.03
CA ARG A 118 27.19 -35.76 -41.63
C ARG A 118 26.07 -35.70 -40.57
N GLY A 119 24.95 -35.09 -40.94
CA GLY A 119 23.85 -34.75 -40.02
C GLY A 119 23.09 -35.95 -39.43
N ARG A 120 22.16 -35.66 -38.51
CA ARG A 120 21.21 -36.61 -37.92
C ARG A 120 19.89 -35.90 -37.53
N PRO A 121 18.71 -36.55 -37.61
CA PRO A 121 17.41 -35.86 -37.62
C PRO A 121 16.98 -35.33 -36.23
N LYS A 122 16.15 -34.29 -36.23
CA LYS A 122 15.61 -33.62 -35.04
C LYS A 122 14.31 -34.29 -34.57
N ASN A 123 14.31 -34.78 -33.32
CA ASN A 123 13.09 -35.23 -32.62
C ASN A 123 12.81 -34.21 -31.51
N ARG A 124 11.79 -33.38 -31.69
CA ARG A 124 11.48 -32.23 -30.83
C ARG A 124 10.39 -32.63 -29.83
N LEU A 125 10.73 -32.82 -28.55
CA LEU A 125 9.76 -32.87 -27.45
C LEU A 125 9.82 -31.53 -26.67
N GLY A 126 8.71 -30.80 -26.67
CA GLY A 126 8.58 -29.53 -25.94
C GLY A 126 8.15 -29.74 -24.48
N SER A 127 8.79 -29.02 -23.55
CA SER A 127 8.47 -29.05 -22.11
C SER A 127 7.47 -27.96 -21.71
N ASN A 128 6.31 -28.36 -21.16
CA ASN A 128 5.24 -27.50 -20.62
C ASN A 128 5.56 -27.00 -19.19
N LEU A 129 6.40 -25.96 -19.05
CA LEU A 129 6.73 -25.38 -17.73
C LEU A 129 5.93 -24.12 -17.37
N GLN A 130 4.98 -23.70 -18.22
CA GLN A 130 4.20 -22.47 -18.02
C GLN A 130 2.90 -22.66 -17.20
N LYS A 131 2.50 -23.91 -16.93
CA LYS A 131 1.22 -24.20 -16.25
C LYS A 131 1.28 -24.23 -14.71
N LYS A 132 2.48 -24.24 -14.10
CA LYS A 132 2.62 -24.40 -12.64
C LYS A 132 2.37 -23.10 -11.87
N TYR A 133 2.79 -21.95 -12.41
CA TYR A 133 2.71 -20.66 -11.70
C TYR A 133 1.29 -20.06 -11.60
N ARG A 134 0.31 -20.57 -12.36
CA ARG A 134 -1.05 -20.01 -12.35
C ARG A 134 -1.90 -20.52 -11.16
N PHE A 135 -1.59 -21.67 -10.58
CA PHE A 135 -2.33 -22.22 -9.43
C PHE A 135 -1.90 -21.61 -8.08
N ASP A 136 -0.60 -21.32 -7.90
CA ASP A 136 -0.09 -20.82 -6.62
C ASP A 136 -0.54 -19.39 -6.30
N LEU A 137 -0.79 -18.57 -7.34
CA LEU A 137 -1.30 -17.20 -7.17
C LEU A 137 -2.78 -17.16 -6.77
N ILE A 138 -3.56 -18.20 -7.12
CA ILE A 138 -4.98 -18.31 -6.74
C ILE A 138 -5.12 -18.79 -5.29
N ARG A 139 -4.20 -19.65 -4.81
CA ARG A 139 -4.25 -20.20 -3.44
C ARG A 139 -3.94 -19.17 -2.34
N LYS A 140 -3.12 -18.14 -2.64
CA LYS A 140 -2.79 -17.08 -1.66
C LYS A 140 -3.92 -16.08 -1.39
N LYS A 141 -4.96 -16.00 -2.25
CA LYS A 141 -6.11 -15.10 -2.03
C LYS A 141 -7.13 -15.60 -1.00
N PHE A 142 -7.01 -16.84 -0.51
CA PHE A 142 -7.96 -17.42 0.46
C PHE A 142 -7.44 -17.51 1.90
N VAL A 143 -6.26 -16.97 2.23
CA VAL A 143 -5.68 -17.04 3.60
C VAL A 143 -5.67 -15.69 4.33
N CYS A 144 -5.99 -14.57 3.68
CA CYS A 144 -6.17 -13.28 4.36
C CYS A 144 -7.66 -12.93 4.53
N ALA A 145 -8.40 -13.83 5.18
CA ALA A 145 -9.72 -13.56 5.73
C ALA A 145 -9.79 -14.16 7.14
N PHE A 146 -9.03 -13.56 8.05
CA PHE A 146 -9.26 -13.55 9.49
C PHE A 146 -8.73 -12.22 10.03
#